data_AF-A0A067QS11-F1
#
_entry.id   AF-A0A067QS11-F1
#
_cell.length_a   1.000
_cell.length_b   1.000
_cell.length_c   1.000
_cell.angle_alpha   90.00
_cell.angle_beta   90.00
_cell.angle_gamma   90.00
#
_symmetry.space_group_name_H-M   'P 1'
#
loop_
_entity.id
_entity.type
_entity.pdbx_description
1 polymer ?
#
loop_
_entity_poly.entity_id
_entity_poly.type
_entity_poly.pdbx_seq_one_letter_code
_entity_poly.pdbx_strand_id
1 'polypeptide(L)'
;MAEIIQPEGVDMFQMDMVHIHAVLKNRSFDVESLMRQLTQPCSSLLIKCKWRGEVTDCGSLFTMHKTDAGFCCSFNYNPPGASTGK
;
A
#
# COMPACT_ATOMS: atom_id res chain seq x y z
N MET A 1 -9.60 7.69 -13.96
CA MET A 1 -9.92 6.35 -13.43
C MET A 1 -8.69 5.52 -13.69
N ALA A 2 -7.93 5.16 -12.65
CA ALA A 2 -6.74 4.33 -12.85
C ALA A 2 -7.23 2.89 -13.07
N GLU A 3 -7.00 2.36 -14.27
CA GLU A 3 -7.15 0.92 -14.51
C GLU A 3 -6.13 0.20 -13.63
N ILE A 4 -6.62 -0.70 -12.79
CA ILE A 4 -5.77 -1.69 -12.14
C ILE A 4 -5.27 -2.57 -13.28
N ILE A 5 -3.96 -2.53 -13.55
CA ILE A 5 -3.32 -3.45 -14.50
C ILE A 5 -3.52 -4.85 -13.92
N GLN A 6 -4.54 -5.56 -14.40
CA GLN A 6 -4.61 -7.00 -14.19
C GLN A 6 -3.63 -7.61 -15.19
N PRO A 7 -2.61 -8.35 -14.72
CA PRO A 7 -1.68 -8.99 -15.63
C PRO A 7 -2.35 -10.24 -16.19
N GLU A 8 -3.28 -10.05 -17.13
CA GLU A 8 -3.86 -11.14 -17.89
C GLU A 8 -2.73 -11.79 -18.71
N GLY A 9 -2.27 -12.97 -18.26
CA GLY A 9 -1.19 -13.72 -18.91
C GLY A 9 0.10 -13.85 -18.09
N VAL A 10 0.16 -13.36 -16.86
CA VAL A 10 1.26 -13.67 -15.94
C VAL A 10 0.86 -14.84 -15.07
N ASP A 11 1.41 -16.03 -15.35
CA ASP A 11 1.24 -17.18 -14.48
C ASP A 11 1.97 -16.92 -13.15
N MET A 12 1.19 -16.56 -12.12
CA MET A 12 1.66 -16.32 -10.77
C MET A 12 2.32 -17.55 -10.15
N PHE A 13 2.03 -18.77 -10.65
CA PHE A 13 2.63 -20.02 -10.19
C PHE A 13 3.99 -20.33 -10.83
N GLN A 14 4.37 -19.63 -11.89
CA GLN A 14 5.63 -19.83 -12.60
C GLN A 14 6.62 -18.67 -12.43
N MET A 15 6.18 -17.58 -11.80
CA MET A 15 6.99 -16.45 -11.43
C MET A 15 7.89 -16.77 -10.23
N ASP A 16 9.15 -17.13 -10.49
CA ASP A 16 10.15 -17.22 -9.43
C ASP A 16 10.48 -15.81 -8.88
N MET A 17 10.11 -15.58 -7.62
CA MET A 17 10.38 -14.36 -6.88
C MET A 17 11.86 -13.97 -6.89
N VAL A 18 12.77 -14.93 -6.93
CA VAL A 18 14.22 -14.71 -6.99
C VAL A 18 14.61 -14.07 -8.31
N HIS A 19 14.12 -14.62 -9.43
CA HIS A 19 14.38 -14.08 -10.76
C HIS A 19 13.79 -12.67 -10.93
N ILE A 20 12.58 -12.43 -10.42
CA ILE A 20 11.93 -11.11 -10.49
C ILE A 20 12.70 -10.07 -9.69
N HIS A 21 13.10 -10.40 -8.46
CA HIS A 21 13.92 -9.50 -7.64
C HIS A 21 15.24 -9.18 -8.34
N ALA A 22 15.89 -10.16 -8.97
CA ALA A 22 17.13 -9.94 -9.71
C ALA A 22 16.94 -9.00 -10.91
N VAL A 23 15.87 -9.19 -11.69
CA VAL A 23 15.55 -8.34 -12.84
C VAL A 23 15.24 -6.91 -12.40
N LEU A 24 14.40 -6.72 -11.37
CA LEU A 24 14.05 -5.41 -10.84
C LEU A 24 15.29 -4.68 -10.31
N LYS A 25 16.11 -5.38 -9.51
CA LYS A 25 17.35 -4.81 -8.96
C LYS A 25 18.34 -4.41 -10.04
N ASN A 26 18.49 -5.22 -11.10
CA ASN A 26 19.36 -4.90 -12.24
C ASN A 26 18.89 -3.64 -13.00
N ARG A 27 17.60 -3.32 -12.94
CA ARG A 27 17.01 -2.09 -13.49
C ARG A 27 16.93 -0.94 -12.47
N SER A 28 17.60 -1.09 -11.32
CA SER A 28 17.60 -0.12 -10.22
C SER A 28 16.22 0.13 -9.61
N PHE A 29 15.30 -0.83 -9.73
CA PHE A 29 14.04 -0.81 -8.98
C PHE A 29 14.22 -1.48 -7.63
N ASP A 30 13.82 -0.77 -6.58
CA ASP A 30 13.61 -1.31 -5.24
C ASP A 30 12.16 -1.80 -5.11
N VAL A 31 11.98 -3.06 -4.70
CA VAL A 31 10.65 -3.70 -4.66
C VAL A 31 9.72 -2.97 -3.69
N GLU A 32 10.23 -2.55 -2.53
CA GLU A 32 9.42 -1.82 -1.56
C GLU A 32 8.96 -0.48 -2.11
N SER A 33 9.88 0.31 -2.65
CA SER A 33 9.59 1.61 -3.25
C SER A 33 8.62 1.48 -4.42
N LEU A 34 8.80 0.45 -5.26
CA LEU A 34 7.92 0.17 -6.39
C LEU A 34 6.50 -0.19 -5.92
N MET A 35 6.36 -1.10 -4.94
CA MET A 35 5.05 -1.44 -4.37
C MET A 35 4.37 -0.20 -3.77
N ARG A 36 5.12 0.67 -3.08
CA ARG A 36 4.58 1.91 -2.52
C ARG A 36 4.07 2.86 -3.60
N GLN A 37 4.80 2.98 -4.71
CA GLN A 37 4.41 3.85 -5.83
C GLN A 37 3.21 3.31 -6.61
N LEU A 38 3.10 1.97 -6.75
CA LEU A 38 2.01 1.32 -7.47
C LEU A 38 0.72 1.24 -6.63
N THR A 39 0.84 1.25 -5.31
CA THR A 39 -0.31 1.18 -4.40
C THR A 39 -1.17 2.44 -4.51
N GLN A 40 -2.50 2.26 -4.55
CA GLN A 40 -3.45 3.37 -4.51
C GLN A 40 -3.29 4.20 -3.22
N PRO A 41 -3.10 5.54 -3.31
CA PRO A 41 -3.04 6.39 -2.12
C PRO A 41 -4.34 6.33 -1.30
N CYS A 42 -4.23 6.29 0.03
CA CYS A 42 -5.39 6.18 0.93
C CYS A 42 -6.40 7.31 0.73
N SER A 43 -5.93 8.53 0.46
CA SER A 43 -6.78 9.70 0.20
C SER A 43 -7.58 9.59 -1.11
N SER A 44 -7.13 8.77 -2.07
CA SER A 44 -7.82 8.54 -3.34
C SER A 44 -8.74 7.31 -3.28
N LEU A 45 -8.34 6.29 -2.51
CA LEU A 45 -9.13 5.07 -2.30
C LEU A 45 -10.36 5.34 -1.40
N LEU A 46 -10.19 6.13 -0.33
CA LEU A 46 -11.23 6.45 0.63
C LEU A 46 -11.80 7.83 0.34
N ILE A 47 -12.97 7.87 -0.31
CA ILE A 47 -13.57 9.11 -0.85
C ILE A 47 -14.37 9.88 0.21
N LYS A 48 -14.91 9.20 1.23
CA LYS A 48 -15.73 9.83 2.28
C LYS A 48 -15.54 9.13 3.62
N CYS A 49 -15.12 9.88 4.63
CA CYS A 49 -14.96 9.39 5.99
C CYS A 49 -15.86 10.17 6.94
N LYS A 50 -16.35 9.46 7.96
CA LYS A 50 -17.11 10.05 9.06
C LYS A 50 -16.52 9.57 10.37
N TRP A 51 -16.01 10.49 11.18
CA TRP A 51 -15.41 10.18 12.47
C TRP A 51 -16.14 10.94 13.57
N ARG A 52 -16.59 10.21 14.60
CA ARG A 52 -17.33 10.77 15.76
C ARG A 52 -18.53 11.65 15.37
N GLY A 53 -19.22 11.29 14.29
CA GLY A 53 -20.39 12.05 13.84
C GLY A 53 -20.07 13.12 12.79
N GLU A 54 -18.81 13.47 12.59
CA GLU A 54 -18.39 14.54 11.67
C GLU A 54 -17.82 13.99 10.37
N VAL A 55 -18.11 14.65 9.24
CA VAL A 55 -17.43 14.35 7.98
C VAL A 55 -16.01 14.87 8.10
N THR A 56 -15.04 14.00 7.85
CA THR A 56 -13.62 14.31 8.04
C THR A 56 -12.83 13.85 6.83
N ASP A 57 -11.75 14.58 6.51
CA ASP A 57 -10.83 14.17 5.46
C ASP A 57 -10.23 12.78 5.75
N CYS A 58 -10.38 11.85 4.81
CA CYS A 58 -9.85 10.49 4.97
C CYS A 58 -8.33 10.46 5.07
N GLY A 59 -7.64 11.39 4.40
CA GLY A 59 -6.18 11.52 4.46
C GLY A 59 -5.66 11.90 5.85
N SER A 60 -6.49 12.56 6.67
CA SER A 60 -6.16 12.88 8.06
C SER A 60 -6.38 11.72 9.05
N LEU A 61 -7.18 10.71 8.66
CA LEU A 61 -7.57 9.60 9.53
C LEU A 61 -6.80 8.30 9.24
N PHE A 62 -6.45 8.06 7.98
CA PHE A 62 -5.82 6.83 7.53
C PHE A 62 -4.39 7.07 7.07
N THR A 63 -3.48 6.22 7.54
CA THR A 63 -2.06 6.25 7.15
C THR A 63 -1.72 4.99 6.38
N MET A 64 -0.80 5.10 5.42
CA MET A 64 -0.28 3.96 4.69
C MET A 64 0.73 3.17 5.53
N HIS A 65 0.53 1.86 5.68
CA HIS A 65 1.40 0.94 6.42
C HIS A 65 1.80 -0.25 5.56
N LYS A 66 3.05 -0.70 5.72
CA LYS A 66 3.56 -1.92 5.09
C LYS A 66 3.02 -3.14 5.83
N THR A 67 2.56 -4.13 5.07
CA THR A 67 2.08 -5.44 5.54
C THR A 67 2.63 -6.54 4.64
N ASP A 68 2.40 -7.81 4.98
CA ASP A 68 2.77 -8.95 4.14
C ASP A 68 1.99 -8.99 2.81
N ALA A 69 0.83 -8.33 2.75
CA ALA A 69 0.02 -8.20 1.54
C ALA A 69 0.37 -6.96 0.69
N GLY A 70 1.34 -6.14 1.13
CA GLY A 70 1.71 -4.88 0.48
C GLY A 70 1.40 -3.66 1.36
N PHE A 71 1.19 -2.49 0.73
CA PHE A 71 0.89 -1.25 1.43
C PHE A 71 -0.62 -1.08 1.62
N CYS A 72 -1.07 -0.96 2.87
CA CYS A 72 -2.48 -0.87 3.24
C CYS A 72 -2.77 0.42 4.00
N CYS A 73 -4.05 0.81 4.07
CA CYS A 73 -4.51 1.99 4.80
C CYS A 73 -5.03 1.59 6.18
N SER A 74 -4.40 2.09 7.24
CA SER A 74 -4.79 1.79 8.62
C SER A 74 -5.34 3.02 9.31
N PHE A 75 -6.45 2.83 10.03
CA PHE A 75 -7.03 3.83 10.91
C PHE A 75 -6.51 3.62 12.34
N ASN A 76 -6.03 4.70 12.98
CA ASN A 76 -5.67 4.71 14.41
C ASN A 76 -4.73 3.56 14.85
N TYR A 77 -3.75 3.21 14.01
CA TYR A 77 -2.82 2.11 14.28
C TYR A 77 -1.84 2.42 15.42
N ASN A 78 -1.47 3.69 15.62
CA ASN A 78 -0.64 4.14 16.74
C ASN A 78 -1.34 5.31 17.47
N PRO A 79 -2.26 5.03 18.41
CA PRO A 79 -2.98 6.08 19.13
C PRO A 79 -2.01 6.90 20.01
N PRO A 80 -2.35 8.17 20.33
CA PRO A 80 -1.60 8.96 21.30
C PRO A 80 -1.44 8.18 22.62
N GLY A 81 -0.21 7.89 23.01
CA GLY A 81 0.12 7.10 24.20
C GLY A 81 0.43 5.62 23.95
N ALA A 82 0.29 5.12 22.72
CA ALA A 82 0.86 3.83 22.36
C ALA A 82 2.39 3.94 22.32
N SER A 83 3.06 3.14 23.16
CA SER A 83 4.50 2.95 23.08
C SER A 83 4.81 2.31 21.74
N THR A 84 5.52 3.03 20.87
CA THR A 84 6.17 2.44 19.70
C THR A 84 7.14 1.38 20.22
N GLY A 85 6.72 0.12 20.18
CA GLY A 85 7.61 -1.02 20.42
C GLY A 85 8.75 -0.92 19.43
N LYS A 86 9.96 -0.70 19.95
CA LYS A 86 11.20 -0.87 19.20
C LYS A 86 11.40 -2.32 18.81
#